data_AF-A0A4R0NHT7-F1
#
_entry.id   AF-A0A4R0NHT7-F1
#
_cell.length_a   1.000
_cell.length_b   1.000
_cell.length_c   1.000
_cell.angle_alpha   90.00
_cell.angle_beta   90.00
_cell.angle_gamma   90.00
#
_symmetry.space_group_name_H-M   'P 1'
#
loop_
_entity.id
_entity.type
_entity.pdbx_description
1 polymer ?
#
loop_
_entity_poly.entity_id
_entity_poly.type
_entity_poly.pdbx_seq_one_letter_code
_entity_poly.pdbx_strand_id
1 'polypeptide(L)'
;MFKDKLYAGMLKNNLFLVFALLALAPIQISAQQNNSSIVTNLNKVIKPIEHFSGDTDFKDINFLKETLKDKELIALGEVTHVTAEVFNYKDRLVRFLVTHLGYKAIAFESDFLAMAYMNDYIIGRADSIKYVAGTAIMRSNHQMIEWLRRHNIGQSDADKVRIYGLESRNYTNIFNKLIAVIPNLEKADKDLMETYLAKPFNSKITKQEMKGLKSMLLKFQTLQLSDLNRQYVVMLDQLISYEGKRLIRDNYMAKNATWIKERAKDSKLIIWAHNGHLTKDEIHNYPSLGTHLYKRYGSKYYVIGTDFNSGEAYVNVFIAKNKPLLGFQPYYFGEVRSNKWYEYYFNQCQYKNFILDINAASKDNALNQFLTQPLIMRSIGALSSPEGQKLSMSKNFDMIVYIDKTTSI
;
A
#
# COMPACT_ATOMS: atom_id res chain seq x y z
N MET A 1 8.22 -37.67 63.99
CA MET A 1 9.31 -37.09 63.16
C MET A 1 8.97 -36.88 61.68
N PHE A 2 7.76 -37.19 61.19
CA PHE A 2 7.38 -37.04 59.76
C PHE A 2 6.38 -35.92 59.45
N LYS A 3 5.74 -35.29 60.45
CA LYS A 3 4.78 -34.19 60.25
C LYS A 3 5.43 -32.80 60.12
N ASP A 4 6.61 -32.58 60.71
CA ASP A 4 7.26 -31.26 60.72
C ASP A 4 7.99 -30.92 59.41
N LYS A 5 8.35 -31.92 58.59
CA LYS A 5 8.99 -31.71 57.28
C LYS A 5 8.00 -31.28 56.17
N LEU A 6 6.71 -31.62 56.28
CA LEU A 6 5.71 -31.24 55.27
C LEU A 6 5.26 -29.78 55.41
N TYR A 7 5.13 -29.27 56.64
CA TYR A 7 4.74 -27.87 56.88
C TYR A 7 5.84 -26.87 56.45
N ALA A 8 7.12 -27.21 56.64
CA ALA A 8 8.24 -26.36 56.23
C ALA A 8 8.39 -26.24 54.70
N GLY A 9 8.02 -27.28 53.93
CA GLY A 9 8.04 -27.25 52.47
C GLY A 9 6.89 -26.43 51.86
N MET A 10 5.70 -26.49 52.47
CA MET A 10 4.52 -25.75 52.01
C MET A 10 4.64 -24.24 52.28
N LEU A 11 5.22 -23.85 53.42
CA LEU A 11 5.55 -22.45 53.72
C LEU A 11 6.64 -21.89 52.79
N LYS A 12 7.67 -22.67 52.45
CA LYS A 12 8.71 -22.24 51.49
C LYS A 12 8.16 -22.02 50.07
N ASN A 13 7.28 -22.89 49.59
CA ASN A 13 6.66 -22.76 48.26
C ASN A 13 5.70 -21.58 48.18
N ASN A 14 4.92 -21.31 49.23
CA ASN A 14 4.04 -20.13 49.29
C ASN A 14 4.85 -18.83 49.43
N LEU A 15 5.97 -18.84 50.18
CA LEU A 15 6.87 -17.68 50.24
C LEU A 15 7.48 -17.40 48.86
N PHE A 16 7.93 -18.43 48.13
CA PHE A 16 8.49 -18.28 46.78
C PHE A 16 7.48 -17.71 45.78
N LEU A 17 6.22 -18.14 45.84
CA LEU A 17 5.12 -17.61 45.02
C LEU A 17 4.81 -16.14 45.37
N VAL A 18 4.80 -15.78 46.66
CA VAL A 18 4.59 -14.39 47.10
C VAL A 18 5.78 -13.49 46.71
N PHE A 19 7.02 -13.96 46.83
CA PHE A 19 8.21 -13.23 46.38
C PHE A 19 8.27 -13.10 44.85
N ALA A 20 7.85 -14.12 44.09
CA ALA A 20 7.74 -14.04 42.63
C ALA A 20 6.65 -13.05 42.18
N LEU A 21 5.49 -13.02 42.86
CA LEU A 21 4.42 -12.05 42.62
C LEU A 21 4.84 -10.61 42.98
N LEU A 22 5.56 -10.43 44.10
CA LEU A 22 6.11 -9.13 44.51
C LEU A 22 7.27 -8.66 43.62
N ALA A 23 8.03 -9.56 42.99
CA ALA A 23 9.07 -9.19 42.02
C ALA A 23 8.49 -8.79 40.65
N LEU A 24 7.32 -9.33 40.28
CA LEU A 24 6.63 -9.01 39.01
C LEU A 24 5.81 -7.70 39.08
N ALA A 25 5.30 -7.33 40.25
CA ALA A 25 4.52 -6.11 40.43
C ALA A 25 5.27 -4.80 40.07
N PRO A 26 6.52 -4.56 40.49
CA PRO A 26 7.28 -3.36 40.11
C PRO A 26 7.52 -3.27 38.61
N ILE A 27 7.78 -4.40 37.96
CA ILE A 27 8.03 -4.49 36.52
C ILE A 27 6.75 -4.14 35.74
N GLN A 28 5.60 -4.65 36.18
CA GLN A 28 4.31 -4.32 35.57
C GLN A 28 3.94 -2.84 35.77
N ILE A 29 4.17 -2.28 36.96
CA ILE A 29 3.92 -0.85 37.24
C ILE A 29 4.80 0.04 36.37
N SER A 30 6.10 -0.26 36.24
CA SER A 30 7.02 0.51 35.40
C SER A 30 6.65 0.43 33.91
N ALA A 31 6.28 -0.75 33.40
CA ALA A 31 5.83 -0.92 32.02
C ALA A 31 4.52 -0.16 31.74
N GLN A 32 3.58 -0.18 32.68
CA GLN A 32 2.31 0.53 32.55
C GLN A 32 2.48 2.05 32.61
N GLN A 33 3.36 2.55 33.49
CA GLN A 33 3.75 3.97 33.52
C GLN A 33 4.42 4.42 32.22
N ASN A 34 5.31 3.59 31.66
CA ASN A 34 5.93 3.88 30.36
C ASN A 34 4.88 3.97 29.25
N ASN A 35 3.93 3.02 29.17
CA ASN A 35 2.87 3.05 28.18
C ASN A 35 2.00 4.32 28.28
N SER A 36 1.59 4.69 29.49
CA SER A 36 0.80 5.90 29.74
C SER A 36 1.56 7.18 29.32
N SER A 37 2.88 7.21 29.52
CA SER A 37 3.72 8.34 29.10
C SER A 37 3.78 8.48 27.57
N ILE A 38 3.87 7.37 26.83
CA ILE A 38 3.85 7.37 25.36
C ILE A 38 2.52 7.91 24.84
N VAL A 39 1.39 7.43 25.36
CA VAL A 39 0.05 7.92 24.96
C VAL A 39 -0.10 9.41 25.26
N THR A 40 0.38 9.86 26.43
CA THR A 40 0.36 11.27 26.81
C THR A 40 1.19 12.13 25.84
N ASN A 41 2.35 11.64 25.41
CA ASN A 41 3.19 12.36 24.44
C ASN A 41 2.58 12.34 23.03
N LEU A 42 1.97 11.23 22.60
CA LEU A 42 1.24 11.14 21.34
C LEU A 42 0.11 12.18 21.30
N ASN A 43 -0.67 12.30 22.37
CA ASN A 43 -1.77 13.26 22.47
C ASN A 43 -1.34 14.73 22.26
N LYS A 44 -0.06 15.07 22.49
CA LYS A 44 0.46 16.43 22.23
C LYS A 44 0.72 16.73 20.75
N VAL A 45 0.88 15.69 19.92
CA VAL A 45 1.38 15.84 18.53
C VAL A 45 0.41 15.34 17.46
N ILE A 46 -0.54 14.46 17.81
CA ILE A 46 -1.54 13.97 16.86
C ILE A 46 -2.54 15.08 16.48
N LYS A 47 -3.04 15.01 15.25
CA LYS A 47 -4.07 15.92 14.72
C LYS A 47 -5.35 15.14 14.43
N PRO A 48 -6.52 15.55 14.92
CA PRO A 48 -7.76 14.81 14.69
C PRO A 48 -8.10 14.77 13.19
N ILE A 49 -8.71 13.68 12.73
CA ILE A 49 -9.36 13.61 11.42
C ILE A 49 -10.81 14.05 11.62
N GLU A 50 -11.18 15.20 11.06
CA GLU A 50 -12.54 15.73 11.15
C GLU A 50 -13.42 15.18 10.03
N HIS A 51 -12.83 14.91 8.86
CA HIS A 51 -13.56 14.44 7.68
C HIS A 51 -12.82 13.32 6.94
N PHE A 52 -13.59 12.32 6.49
CA PHE A 52 -13.08 11.25 5.62
C PHE A 52 -13.35 11.51 4.13
N SER A 53 -14.47 12.16 3.80
CA SER A 53 -14.88 12.34 2.40
C SER A 53 -14.05 13.39 1.66
N GLY A 54 -13.73 13.09 0.41
CA GLY A 54 -13.10 14.01 -0.53
C GLY A 54 -14.01 15.12 -1.08
N ASP A 55 -15.32 15.11 -0.77
CA ASP A 55 -16.27 16.16 -1.16
C ASP A 55 -16.38 17.32 -0.14
N THR A 56 -15.70 17.21 1.01
CA THR A 56 -15.70 18.24 2.06
C THR A 56 -14.51 19.20 1.91
N ASP A 57 -14.51 20.32 2.65
CA ASP A 57 -13.36 21.23 2.66
C ASP A 57 -12.11 20.57 3.28
N PHE A 58 -10.93 21.17 3.08
CA PHE A 58 -9.64 20.61 3.51
C PHE A 58 -8.99 21.37 4.67
N LYS A 59 -9.75 22.07 5.52
CA LYS A 59 -9.19 22.91 6.60
C LYS A 59 -8.38 22.11 7.60
N ASP A 60 -8.88 20.95 8.04
CA ASP A 60 -8.24 20.04 8.99
C ASP A 60 -6.87 19.51 8.49
N ILE A 61 -6.70 19.39 7.17
CA ILE A 61 -5.45 18.93 6.53
C ILE A 61 -4.67 20.04 5.82
N ASN A 62 -5.04 21.31 5.97
CA ASN A 62 -4.38 22.42 5.26
C ASN A 62 -2.89 22.56 5.61
N PHE A 63 -2.48 22.10 6.79
CA PHE A 63 -1.07 22.04 7.20
C PHE A 63 -0.21 21.20 6.25
N LEU A 64 -0.79 20.23 5.54
CA LEU A 64 -0.09 19.41 4.56
C LEU A 64 0.47 20.22 3.40
N LYS A 65 -0.04 21.43 3.12
CA LYS A 65 0.53 22.29 2.08
C LYS A 65 2.01 22.56 2.34
N GLU A 66 2.33 22.95 3.57
CA GLU A 66 3.70 23.25 3.97
C GLU A 66 4.53 21.96 4.14
N THR A 67 3.95 20.92 4.73
CA THR A 67 4.64 19.63 4.93
C THR A 67 5.07 18.96 3.61
N LEU A 68 4.27 19.11 2.55
CA LEU A 68 4.42 18.36 1.30
C LEU A 68 4.92 19.21 0.11
N LYS A 69 5.12 20.52 0.25
CA LYS A 69 5.41 21.43 -0.88
C LYS A 69 6.62 21.03 -1.73
N ASP A 70 7.68 20.52 -1.09
CA ASP A 70 8.97 20.18 -1.72
C ASP A 70 9.06 18.70 -2.13
N LYS A 71 7.96 17.95 -2.01
CA LYS A 71 7.95 16.52 -2.33
C LYS A 71 7.64 16.32 -3.80
N GLU A 72 8.30 15.35 -4.40
CA GLU A 72 8.08 14.98 -5.80
C GLU A 72 7.26 13.69 -5.90
N LEU A 73 7.41 12.78 -4.93
CA LEU A 73 6.63 11.56 -4.86
C LEU A 73 5.92 11.48 -3.52
N ILE A 74 4.59 11.39 -3.54
CA ILE A 74 3.77 11.14 -2.36
C ILE A 74 3.18 9.74 -2.46
N ALA A 75 3.64 8.85 -1.58
CA ALA A 75 3.15 7.48 -1.46
C ALA A 75 2.03 7.41 -0.42
N LEU A 76 0.84 7.00 -0.86
CA LEU A 76 -0.36 6.79 -0.07
C LEU A 76 -0.55 5.28 0.14
N GLY A 77 -0.16 4.83 1.32
CA GLY A 77 -0.27 3.45 1.77
C GLY A 77 -1.71 3.06 2.10
N GLU A 78 -2.02 1.77 2.02
CA GLU A 78 -3.20 1.17 2.65
C GLU A 78 -2.78 -0.02 3.51
N VAL A 79 -3.32 -0.07 4.73
CA VAL A 79 -3.10 -1.13 5.73
C VAL A 79 -3.73 -2.45 5.33
N THR A 80 -4.78 -2.38 4.52
CA THR A 80 -5.41 -3.51 3.88
C THR A 80 -6.09 -3.09 2.59
N HIS A 81 -6.38 -4.07 1.74
CA HIS A 81 -7.18 -3.81 0.55
C HIS A 81 -8.66 -3.69 0.95
N VAL A 82 -9.35 -2.69 0.41
CA VAL A 82 -10.81 -2.55 0.47
C VAL A 82 -11.36 -2.39 1.90
N THR A 83 -11.09 -1.21 2.48
CA THR A 83 -11.75 -0.68 3.70
C THR A 83 -12.30 0.71 3.40
N ALA A 84 -13.53 1.00 3.84
CA ALA A 84 -14.26 2.20 3.44
C ALA A 84 -13.51 3.49 3.86
N GLU A 85 -13.12 3.57 5.12
CA GLU A 85 -12.52 4.76 5.73
C GLU A 85 -11.14 5.05 5.17
N VAL A 86 -10.30 4.02 5.00
CA VAL A 86 -8.96 4.16 4.39
C VAL A 86 -9.08 4.65 2.95
N PHE A 87 -9.98 4.06 2.16
CA PHE A 87 -10.15 4.41 0.76
C PHE A 87 -10.73 5.83 0.60
N ASN A 88 -11.74 6.18 1.41
CA ASN A 88 -12.30 7.53 1.44
C ASN A 88 -11.24 8.57 1.82
N TYR A 89 -10.42 8.29 2.84
CA TYR A 89 -9.38 9.22 3.25
C TYR A 89 -8.26 9.35 2.22
N LYS A 90 -7.89 8.27 1.53
CA LYS A 90 -6.93 8.32 0.44
C LYS A 90 -7.48 9.06 -0.79
N ASP A 91 -8.77 8.93 -1.12
CA ASP A 91 -9.44 9.79 -2.12
C ASP A 91 -9.33 11.26 -1.70
N ARG A 92 -9.68 11.58 -0.45
CA ARG A 92 -9.53 12.94 0.11
C ARG A 92 -8.10 13.48 -0.05
N LEU A 93 -7.08 12.68 0.27
CA LEU A 93 -5.67 13.05 0.09
C LEU A 93 -5.34 13.26 -1.40
N VAL A 94 -5.78 12.38 -2.30
CA VAL A 94 -5.60 12.56 -3.75
C VAL A 94 -6.18 13.89 -4.21
N ARG A 95 -7.43 14.20 -3.85
CA ARG A 95 -8.08 15.45 -4.24
C ARG A 95 -7.33 16.66 -3.69
N PHE A 96 -6.88 16.60 -2.44
CA PHE A 96 -6.04 17.66 -1.86
C PHE A 96 -4.74 17.85 -2.64
N LEU A 97 -4.00 16.78 -2.93
CA LEU A 97 -2.74 16.83 -3.67
C LEU A 97 -2.93 17.36 -5.10
N VAL A 98 -4.00 16.97 -5.78
CA VAL A 98 -4.34 17.46 -7.12
C VAL A 98 -4.71 18.94 -7.10
N THR A 99 -5.59 19.35 -6.19
CA THR A 99 -6.18 20.71 -6.19
C THR A 99 -5.28 21.76 -5.54
N HIS A 100 -4.50 21.40 -4.52
CA HIS A 100 -3.71 22.34 -3.73
C HIS A 100 -2.20 22.26 -3.98
N LEU A 101 -1.69 21.12 -4.45
CA LEU A 101 -0.25 20.93 -4.70
C LEU A 101 0.09 20.61 -6.16
N GLY A 102 -0.91 20.59 -7.04
CA GLY A 102 -0.74 20.53 -8.49
C GLY A 102 -0.30 19.17 -9.03
N TYR A 103 -0.49 18.07 -8.29
CA TYR A 103 -0.14 16.75 -8.79
C TYR A 103 -1.04 16.36 -9.98
N LYS A 104 -0.43 15.95 -11.10
CA LYS A 104 -1.15 15.57 -12.34
C LYS A 104 -0.98 14.10 -12.75
N ALA A 105 -0.22 13.31 -12.01
CA ALA A 105 -0.08 11.88 -12.24
C ALA A 105 -0.33 11.08 -10.96
N ILE A 106 -1.08 9.99 -11.10
CA ILE A 106 -1.39 9.05 -10.02
C ILE A 106 -1.07 7.63 -10.52
N ALA A 107 -0.22 6.91 -9.81
CA ALA A 107 0.11 5.53 -10.13
C ALA A 107 -0.42 4.58 -9.06
N PHE A 108 -1.10 3.53 -9.50
CA PHE A 108 -1.72 2.54 -8.63
C PHE A 108 -0.94 1.23 -8.67
N GLU A 109 -0.90 0.52 -7.56
CA GLU A 109 -0.56 -0.90 -7.49
C GLU A 109 -1.63 -1.72 -8.22
N SER A 110 -1.59 -1.68 -9.55
CA SER A 110 -2.57 -2.22 -10.47
C SER A 110 -1.95 -2.44 -11.84
N ASP A 111 -2.64 -3.23 -12.66
CA ASP A 111 -2.18 -3.56 -14.02
C ASP A 111 -2.14 -2.31 -14.92
N PHE A 112 -1.01 -2.08 -15.58
CA PHE A 112 -0.71 -0.89 -16.37
C PHE A 112 -1.73 -0.66 -17.49
N LEU A 113 -2.14 -1.73 -18.18
CA LEU A 113 -3.09 -1.67 -19.29
C LEU A 113 -4.52 -1.56 -18.79
N ALA A 114 -4.83 -2.23 -17.68
CA ALA A 114 -6.11 -2.09 -17.02
C ALA A 114 -6.37 -0.63 -16.60
N MET A 115 -5.35 0.02 -16.03
CA MET A 115 -5.39 1.44 -15.69
C MET A 115 -5.39 2.35 -16.92
N ALA A 116 -4.80 1.94 -18.05
CA ALA A 116 -4.85 2.72 -19.29
C ALA A 116 -6.29 2.87 -19.83
N TYR A 117 -7.11 1.80 -19.77
CA TYR A 117 -8.52 1.91 -20.15
C TYR A 117 -9.32 2.84 -19.24
N MET A 118 -9.04 2.80 -17.93
CA MET A 118 -9.67 3.72 -16.99
C MET A 118 -9.14 5.15 -17.15
N ASN A 119 -7.87 5.31 -17.55
CA ASN A 119 -7.31 6.60 -17.89
C ASN A 119 -8.03 7.22 -19.10
N ASP A 120 -8.30 6.43 -20.14
CA ASP A 120 -9.08 6.87 -21.31
C ASP A 120 -10.46 7.37 -20.90
N TYR A 121 -11.10 6.73 -19.91
CA TYR A 121 -12.33 7.26 -19.31
C TYR A 121 -12.10 8.61 -18.62
N ILE A 122 -11.16 8.76 -17.70
CA ILE A 122 -11.03 10.04 -16.96
C ILE A 122 -10.59 11.22 -17.82
N ILE A 123 -9.94 11.00 -18.97
CA ILE A 123 -9.51 12.08 -19.88
C ILE A 123 -10.51 12.36 -21.01
N GLY A 124 -11.63 11.63 -21.06
CA GLY A 124 -12.71 11.84 -22.03
C GLY A 124 -12.53 11.15 -23.38
N ARG A 125 -11.71 10.08 -23.46
CA ARG A 125 -11.53 9.24 -24.67
C ARG A 125 -12.45 8.01 -24.70
N ALA A 126 -13.11 7.71 -23.58
CA ALA A 126 -14.13 6.68 -23.48
C ALA A 126 -15.34 7.19 -22.69
N ASP A 127 -16.54 6.72 -23.03
CA ASP A 127 -17.79 7.14 -22.39
C ASP A 127 -18.15 6.33 -21.16
N SER A 128 -17.54 5.15 -20.97
CA SER A 128 -17.80 4.27 -19.84
C SER A 128 -16.52 3.64 -19.28
N ILE A 129 -16.55 3.31 -17.99
CA ILE A 129 -15.44 2.60 -17.33
C ILE A 129 -15.40 1.16 -17.81
N LYS A 130 -14.24 0.74 -18.30
CA LYS A 130 -13.96 -0.67 -18.65
C LYS A 130 -13.18 -1.36 -17.53
N TYR A 131 -13.83 -2.26 -16.81
CA TYR A 131 -13.17 -3.11 -15.82
C TYR A 131 -12.61 -4.36 -16.51
N VAL A 132 -11.29 -4.57 -16.39
CA VAL A 132 -10.59 -5.77 -16.87
C VAL A 132 -9.79 -6.38 -15.73
N ALA A 133 -9.26 -7.59 -15.91
CA ALA A 133 -8.41 -8.19 -14.90
C ALA A 133 -7.26 -7.25 -14.53
N GLY A 134 -7.09 -7.01 -13.23
CA GLY A 134 -6.15 -6.02 -12.69
C GLY A 134 -6.76 -4.69 -12.24
N THR A 135 -8.05 -4.40 -12.51
CA THR A 135 -8.77 -3.20 -11.98
C THR A 135 -9.61 -3.46 -10.73
N ALA A 136 -9.59 -4.67 -10.14
CA ALA A 136 -10.62 -5.08 -9.17
C ALA A 136 -10.79 -4.12 -7.98
N ILE A 137 -9.69 -3.64 -7.41
CA ILE A 137 -9.67 -2.70 -6.28
C ILE A 137 -10.25 -1.32 -6.67
N MET A 138 -10.23 -0.95 -7.96
CA MET A 138 -10.72 0.34 -8.42
C MET A 138 -12.25 0.47 -8.36
N ARG A 139 -12.99 -0.64 -8.21
CA ARG A 139 -14.44 -0.59 -7.95
C ARG A 139 -14.75 0.17 -6.66
N SER A 140 -13.92 -0.02 -5.64
CA SER A 140 -14.02 0.65 -4.35
C SER A 140 -13.67 2.14 -4.40
N ASN A 141 -13.04 2.59 -5.48
CA ASN A 141 -12.62 3.98 -5.70
C ASN A 141 -13.46 4.69 -6.77
N HIS A 142 -14.66 4.17 -7.10
CA HIS A 142 -15.48 4.70 -8.18
C HIS A 142 -15.75 6.21 -8.04
N GLN A 143 -16.02 6.69 -6.82
CA GLN A 143 -16.25 8.13 -6.56
C GLN A 143 -15.05 9.01 -6.94
N MET A 144 -13.83 8.58 -6.61
CA MET A 144 -12.60 9.28 -7.01
C MET A 144 -12.43 9.29 -8.53
N ILE A 145 -12.72 8.17 -9.21
CA ILE A 145 -12.62 8.08 -10.68
C ILE A 145 -13.60 9.03 -11.36
N GLU A 146 -14.85 9.10 -10.88
CA GLU A 146 -15.85 10.05 -11.36
C GLU A 146 -15.45 11.50 -11.08
N TRP A 147 -14.88 11.77 -9.90
CA TRP A 147 -14.35 13.09 -9.57
C TRP A 147 -13.19 13.47 -10.49
N LEU A 148 -12.24 12.58 -10.77
CA LEU A 148 -11.12 12.82 -11.68
C LEU A 148 -11.60 13.14 -13.10
N ARG A 149 -12.61 12.41 -13.60
CA ARG A 149 -13.23 12.71 -14.90
C ARG A 149 -13.82 14.11 -14.91
N ARG A 150 -14.63 14.46 -13.90
CA ARG A 150 -15.22 15.82 -13.78
C ARG A 150 -14.14 16.89 -13.66
N HIS A 151 -13.11 16.66 -12.86
CA HIS A 151 -11.99 17.58 -12.69
C HIS A 151 -11.29 17.86 -14.02
N ASN A 152 -11.12 16.85 -14.87
CA ASN A 152 -10.45 16.98 -16.17
C ASN A 152 -11.29 17.68 -17.25
N ILE A 153 -12.60 17.91 -17.05
CA ILE A 153 -13.44 18.62 -18.02
C ILE A 153 -12.91 20.06 -18.18
N GLY A 154 -12.71 20.49 -19.42
CA GLY A 154 -12.23 21.83 -19.75
C GLY A 154 -10.74 22.09 -19.52
N GLN A 155 -9.99 21.15 -18.93
CA GLN A 155 -8.53 21.28 -18.81
C GLN A 155 -7.82 21.00 -20.13
N SER A 156 -6.70 21.71 -20.35
CA SER A 156 -5.78 21.42 -21.45
C SER A 156 -5.22 20.00 -21.33
N ASP A 157 -4.79 19.38 -22.42
CA ASP A 157 -4.21 18.03 -22.35
C ASP A 157 -3.01 17.97 -21.40
N ALA A 158 -2.20 19.03 -21.33
CA ALA A 158 -1.06 19.13 -20.41
C ALA A 158 -1.48 19.24 -18.93
N ASP A 159 -2.67 19.77 -18.64
CA ASP A 159 -3.16 19.97 -17.27
C ASP A 159 -4.06 18.85 -16.76
N LYS A 160 -4.56 17.97 -17.64
CA LYS A 160 -5.36 16.81 -17.22
C LYS A 160 -4.58 15.90 -16.27
N VAL A 161 -5.23 15.51 -15.18
CA VAL A 161 -4.76 14.46 -14.29
C VAL A 161 -4.87 13.12 -14.99
N ARG A 162 -3.80 12.32 -14.93
CA ARG A 162 -3.73 10.99 -15.52
C ARG A 162 -3.48 9.92 -14.47
N ILE A 163 -4.01 8.74 -14.72
CA ILE A 163 -3.83 7.57 -13.87
C ILE A 163 -3.09 6.47 -14.60
N TYR A 164 -2.30 5.71 -13.86
CA TYR A 164 -1.41 4.68 -14.38
C TYR A 164 -1.42 3.45 -13.47
N GLY A 165 -1.10 2.28 -14.02
CA GLY A 165 -0.73 1.12 -13.22
C GLY A 165 0.78 1.03 -13.06
N LEU A 166 1.24 0.32 -12.05
CA LEU A 166 2.67 0.15 -11.75
C LEU A 166 3.25 -1.17 -12.24
N GLU A 167 2.43 -2.10 -12.72
CA GLU A 167 2.88 -3.45 -13.06
C GLU A 167 2.07 -4.07 -14.19
N SER A 168 2.54 -5.19 -14.72
CA SER A 168 1.77 -6.05 -15.63
C SER A 168 1.36 -7.30 -14.87
N ARG A 169 0.05 -7.60 -14.82
CA ARG A 169 -0.48 -8.73 -14.02
C ARG A 169 -0.89 -9.93 -14.87
N ASN A 170 -1.09 -9.75 -16.17
CA ASN A 170 -1.55 -10.83 -17.05
C ASN A 170 -1.15 -10.60 -18.51
N TYR A 171 -0.99 -11.70 -19.25
CA TYR A 171 -0.62 -11.68 -20.66
C TYR A 171 -1.77 -11.19 -21.57
N THR A 172 -3.02 -11.42 -21.18
CA THR A 172 -4.20 -11.05 -21.99
C THR A 172 -4.25 -9.56 -22.30
N ASN A 173 -4.08 -8.70 -21.28
CA ASN A 173 -4.13 -7.26 -21.49
C ASN A 173 -2.99 -6.76 -22.37
N ILE A 174 -1.76 -7.24 -22.13
CA ILE A 174 -0.58 -6.79 -22.86
C ILE A 174 -0.55 -7.30 -24.30
N PHE A 175 -0.96 -8.55 -24.57
CA PHE A 175 -1.03 -9.08 -25.94
C PHE A 175 -2.05 -8.33 -26.79
N ASN A 176 -3.26 -8.10 -26.27
CA ASN A 176 -4.24 -7.27 -26.97
C ASN A 176 -3.69 -5.89 -27.32
N LYS A 177 -2.92 -5.28 -26.42
CA LYS A 177 -2.31 -3.98 -26.68
C LYS A 177 -1.21 -4.07 -27.73
N LEU A 178 -0.29 -5.03 -27.63
CA LEU A 178 0.83 -5.18 -28.55
C LEU A 178 0.37 -5.48 -29.98
N ILE A 179 -0.65 -6.34 -30.15
CA ILE A 179 -1.26 -6.61 -31.46
C ILE A 179 -1.73 -5.31 -32.14
N ALA A 180 -2.26 -4.37 -31.35
CA ALA A 180 -2.80 -3.11 -31.88
C ALA A 180 -1.74 -2.03 -32.17
N VAL A 181 -0.55 -2.10 -31.56
CA VAL A 181 0.42 -0.97 -31.58
C VAL A 181 1.79 -1.30 -32.15
N ILE A 182 2.12 -2.59 -32.33
CA ILE A 182 3.39 -2.99 -32.93
C ILE A 182 3.28 -2.86 -34.47
N PRO A 183 4.12 -2.01 -35.11
CA PRO A 183 4.11 -1.86 -36.55
C PRO A 183 4.65 -3.10 -37.24
N ASN A 184 4.11 -3.45 -38.42
CA ASN A 184 4.55 -4.58 -39.23
C ASN A 184 4.66 -5.89 -38.44
N LEU A 185 3.72 -6.14 -37.52
CA LEU A 185 3.72 -7.33 -36.66
C LEU A 185 3.75 -8.61 -37.52
N GLU A 186 4.79 -9.41 -37.35
CA GLU A 186 4.95 -10.66 -38.08
C GLU A 186 3.80 -11.62 -37.76
N LYS A 187 3.32 -12.34 -38.78
CA LYS A 187 2.22 -13.30 -38.63
C LYS A 187 2.49 -14.32 -37.53
N ALA A 188 3.71 -14.85 -37.44
CA ALA A 188 4.08 -15.83 -36.42
C ALA A 188 3.99 -15.27 -34.98
N ASP A 189 4.36 -14.01 -34.77
CA ASP A 189 4.26 -13.36 -33.45
C ASP A 189 2.81 -13.07 -33.08
N LYS A 190 2.01 -12.63 -34.06
CA LYS A 190 0.57 -12.44 -33.91
C LYS A 190 -0.13 -13.75 -33.56
N ASP A 191 0.13 -14.81 -34.32
CA ASP A 191 -0.45 -16.14 -34.13
C ASP A 191 -0.09 -16.71 -32.73
N LEU A 192 1.14 -16.46 -32.24
CA LEU A 192 1.55 -16.85 -30.88
C LEU A 192 0.71 -16.16 -29.81
N MET A 193 0.51 -14.84 -29.93
CA MET A 193 -0.32 -14.07 -28.99
C MET A 193 -1.79 -14.47 -29.06
N GLU A 194 -2.35 -14.62 -30.26
CA GLU A 194 -3.75 -15.02 -30.47
C GLU A 194 -4.03 -16.44 -29.97
N THR A 195 -3.09 -17.37 -30.18
CA THR A 195 -3.16 -18.73 -29.62
C THR A 195 -3.24 -18.71 -28.10
N TYR A 196 -2.47 -17.84 -27.43
CA TYR A 196 -2.60 -17.68 -25.98
C TYR A 196 -3.94 -17.05 -25.58
N LEU A 197 -4.37 -16.01 -26.29
CA LEU A 197 -5.62 -15.31 -26.03
C LEU A 197 -6.86 -16.22 -26.17
N ALA A 198 -6.79 -17.26 -27.00
CA ALA A 198 -7.84 -18.26 -27.14
C ALA A 198 -7.95 -19.24 -25.95
N LYS A 199 -6.97 -19.26 -25.04
CA LYS A 199 -6.98 -20.12 -23.85
C LYS A 199 -7.83 -19.52 -22.72
N PRO A 200 -8.29 -20.34 -21.76
CA PRO A 200 -8.89 -19.83 -20.54
C PRO A 200 -7.99 -18.80 -19.84
N PHE A 201 -8.61 -17.78 -19.23
CA PHE A 201 -7.89 -16.71 -18.55
C PHE A 201 -6.89 -17.26 -17.51
N ASN A 202 -5.68 -16.67 -17.45
CA ASN A 202 -4.56 -17.12 -16.61
C ASN A 202 -4.04 -18.55 -16.90
N SER A 203 -4.27 -19.07 -18.10
CA SER A 203 -3.60 -20.31 -18.53
C SER A 203 -2.09 -20.20 -18.39
N LYS A 204 -1.45 -21.28 -17.91
CA LYS A 204 0.01 -21.34 -17.78
C LYS A 204 0.66 -21.24 -19.16
N ILE A 205 1.71 -20.41 -19.25
CA ILE A 205 2.58 -20.35 -20.42
C ILE A 205 3.42 -21.62 -20.47
N THR A 206 3.41 -22.33 -21.59
CA THR A 206 4.26 -23.51 -21.80
C THR A 206 5.71 -23.10 -22.04
N LYS A 207 6.66 -24.03 -21.88
CA LYS A 207 8.08 -23.76 -22.14
C LYS A 207 8.34 -23.32 -23.59
N GLN A 208 7.63 -23.91 -24.55
CA GLN A 208 7.74 -23.55 -25.96
C GLN A 208 7.22 -22.14 -26.24
N GLU A 209 6.05 -21.80 -25.69
CA GLU A 209 5.52 -20.43 -25.78
C GLU A 209 6.45 -19.43 -25.13
N MET A 210 7.00 -19.74 -23.95
CA MET A 210 7.96 -18.87 -23.28
C MET A 210 9.21 -18.61 -24.14
N LYS A 211 9.71 -19.63 -24.85
CA LYS A 211 10.82 -19.46 -25.81
C LYS A 211 10.41 -18.53 -26.97
N GLY A 212 9.21 -18.72 -27.51
CA GLY A 212 8.64 -17.86 -28.55
C GLY A 212 8.51 -16.40 -28.08
N LEU A 213 7.95 -16.19 -26.89
CA LEU A 213 7.78 -14.87 -26.29
C LEU A 213 9.10 -14.16 -26.03
N LYS A 214 10.13 -14.87 -25.56
CA LYS A 214 11.48 -14.31 -25.40
C LYS A 214 12.08 -13.90 -26.74
N SER A 215 11.91 -14.70 -27.79
CA SER A 215 12.38 -14.34 -29.14
C SER A 215 11.62 -13.16 -29.74
N MET A 216 10.31 -13.12 -29.56
CA MET A 216 9.44 -12.01 -29.98
C MET A 216 9.84 -10.72 -29.25
N LEU A 217 10.07 -10.79 -27.93
CA LEU A 217 10.47 -9.65 -27.12
C LEU A 217 11.78 -9.02 -27.62
N LEU A 218 12.80 -9.84 -27.95
CA LEU A 218 14.05 -9.35 -28.49
C LEU A 218 13.85 -8.55 -29.79
N LYS A 219 12.94 -8.99 -30.67
CA LYS A 219 12.56 -8.23 -31.87
C LYS A 219 11.88 -6.91 -31.51
N PHE A 220 10.91 -6.93 -30.60
CA PHE A 220 10.17 -5.72 -30.23
C PHE A 220 11.06 -4.66 -29.57
N GLN A 221 12.11 -5.07 -28.87
CA GLN A 221 13.06 -4.15 -28.22
C GLN A 221 13.88 -3.32 -29.23
N THR A 222 14.10 -3.82 -30.45
CA THR A 222 14.87 -3.11 -31.49
C THR A 222 14.01 -2.15 -32.31
N LEU A 223 12.68 -2.20 -32.17
CA LEU A 223 11.77 -1.35 -32.93
C LEU A 223 11.87 0.13 -32.51
N GLN A 224 11.72 1.01 -33.50
CA GLN A 224 11.48 2.43 -33.24
C GLN A 224 10.01 2.63 -32.91
N LEU A 225 9.72 2.75 -31.61
CA LEU A 225 8.37 2.94 -31.08
C LEU A 225 8.24 4.31 -30.44
N SER A 226 7.00 4.82 -30.41
CA SER A 226 6.66 5.92 -29.50
C SER A 226 6.99 5.52 -28.06
N ASP A 227 7.21 6.51 -27.22
CA ASP A 227 7.60 6.29 -25.84
C ASP A 227 6.61 5.39 -25.05
N LEU A 228 5.30 5.63 -25.21
CA LEU A 228 4.26 4.80 -24.61
C LEU A 228 4.24 3.38 -25.18
N ASN A 229 4.43 3.22 -26.49
CA ASN A 229 4.46 1.89 -27.12
C ASN A 229 5.69 1.09 -26.66
N ARG A 230 6.83 1.76 -26.48
CA ARG A 230 8.02 1.16 -25.87
C ARG A 230 7.76 0.71 -24.44
N GLN A 231 7.01 1.49 -23.66
CA GLN A 231 6.64 1.10 -22.29
C GLN A 231 5.77 -0.16 -22.26
N TYR A 232 4.91 -0.41 -23.24
CA TYR A 232 4.20 -1.69 -23.35
C TYR A 232 5.14 -2.87 -23.59
N VAL A 233 6.18 -2.71 -24.41
CA VAL A 233 7.22 -3.73 -24.58
C VAL A 233 7.96 -4.00 -23.25
N VAL A 234 8.24 -2.94 -22.47
CA VAL A 234 8.80 -3.08 -21.12
C VAL A 234 7.86 -3.84 -20.19
N MET A 235 6.55 -3.60 -20.25
CA MET A 235 5.56 -4.36 -19.45
C MET A 235 5.57 -5.86 -19.79
N LEU A 236 5.74 -6.21 -21.06
CA LEU A 236 5.88 -7.60 -21.49
C LEU A 236 7.17 -8.23 -20.95
N ASP A 237 8.31 -7.52 -21.07
CA ASP A 237 9.60 -7.98 -20.54
C ASP A 237 9.52 -8.27 -19.05
N GLN A 238 8.96 -7.32 -18.29
CA GLN A 238 8.78 -7.47 -16.85
C GLN A 238 7.91 -8.69 -16.50
N LEU A 239 6.82 -8.91 -17.25
CA LEU A 239 5.92 -10.04 -17.04
C LEU A 239 6.59 -11.39 -17.35
N ILE A 240 7.38 -11.46 -18.42
CA ILE A 240 8.19 -12.64 -18.79
C ILE A 240 9.25 -12.92 -17.72
N SER A 241 9.92 -11.87 -17.24
CA SER A 241 11.03 -11.97 -16.29
C SER A 241 10.60 -12.21 -14.84
N TYR A 242 9.36 -11.86 -14.49
CA TYR A 242 8.87 -11.96 -13.12
C TYR A 242 8.87 -13.41 -12.61
N GLU A 243 8.42 -14.39 -13.40
CA GLU A 243 8.33 -15.84 -13.02
C GLU A 243 7.86 -16.09 -11.56
N GLY A 244 7.06 -15.18 -10.95
CA GLY A 244 6.62 -15.27 -9.55
C GLY A 244 7.63 -14.82 -8.47
N LYS A 245 8.77 -14.24 -8.85
CA LYS A 245 9.83 -13.78 -7.94
C LYS A 245 9.51 -12.39 -7.37
N ARG A 246 8.94 -12.36 -6.16
CA ARG A 246 8.54 -11.14 -5.43
C ARG A 246 9.60 -10.02 -5.43
N LEU A 247 10.87 -10.37 -5.21
CA LEU A 247 11.99 -9.40 -5.19
C LEU A 247 12.12 -8.57 -6.46
N ILE A 248 11.72 -9.11 -7.61
CA ILE A 248 11.86 -8.44 -8.90
C ILE A 248 10.65 -7.52 -9.16
N ARG A 249 9.47 -7.88 -8.65
CA ARG A 249 8.22 -7.13 -8.88
C ARG A 249 8.30 -5.71 -8.37
N ASP A 250 8.72 -5.52 -7.13
CA ASP A 250 8.76 -4.20 -6.50
C ASP A 250 9.80 -3.27 -7.16
N ASN A 251 10.92 -3.82 -7.61
CA ASN A 251 11.87 -3.10 -8.46
C ASN A 251 11.24 -2.66 -9.78
N TYR A 252 10.47 -3.53 -10.45
CA TYR A 252 9.75 -3.16 -11.66
C TYR A 252 8.69 -2.08 -11.42
N MET A 253 7.92 -2.18 -10.34
CA MET A 253 7.00 -1.11 -9.95
C MET A 253 7.74 0.22 -9.73
N ALA A 254 8.93 0.20 -9.12
CA ALA A 254 9.73 1.42 -8.91
C ALA A 254 10.26 2.03 -10.21
N LYS A 255 10.69 1.19 -11.16
CA LYS A 255 11.07 1.62 -12.51
C LYS A 255 9.89 2.24 -13.24
N ASN A 256 8.70 1.65 -13.12
CA ASN A 256 7.50 2.13 -13.78
C ASN A 256 7.01 3.44 -13.15
N ALA A 257 7.02 3.55 -11.81
CA ALA A 257 6.75 4.81 -11.11
C ALA A 257 7.69 5.92 -11.57
N THR A 258 8.98 5.61 -11.74
CA THR A 258 9.95 6.59 -12.26
C THR A 258 9.63 6.99 -13.69
N TRP A 259 9.36 6.04 -14.58
CA TRP A 259 8.98 6.33 -15.96
C TRP A 259 7.76 7.26 -16.03
N ILE A 260 6.73 7.01 -15.20
CA ILE A 260 5.54 7.85 -15.10
C ILE A 260 5.90 9.25 -14.61
N LYS A 261 6.64 9.34 -13.50
CA LYS A 261 7.05 10.61 -12.89
C LYS A 261 7.80 11.51 -13.87
N GLU A 262 8.77 10.96 -14.60
CA GLU A 262 9.58 11.72 -15.58
C GLU A 262 8.75 12.31 -16.74
N ARG A 263 7.53 11.80 -16.96
CA ARG A 263 6.59 12.26 -17.99
C ARG A 263 5.42 13.06 -17.43
N ALA A 264 5.29 13.10 -16.11
CA ALA A 264 4.26 13.88 -15.44
C ALA A 264 4.65 15.36 -15.45
N LYS A 265 3.64 16.24 -15.53
CA LYS A 265 3.84 17.68 -15.32
C LYS A 265 4.53 17.92 -13.97
N ASP A 266 5.52 18.81 -13.97
CA ASP A 266 6.36 19.16 -12.82
C ASP A 266 7.09 17.98 -12.17
N SER A 267 7.17 16.84 -12.89
CA SER A 267 7.76 15.60 -12.40
C SER A 267 7.22 15.15 -11.02
N LYS A 268 5.93 15.39 -10.76
CA LYS A 268 5.24 15.03 -9.51
C LYS A 268 4.35 13.80 -9.68
N LEU A 269 4.42 12.87 -8.73
CA LEU A 269 3.68 11.61 -8.77
C LEU A 269 3.03 11.28 -7.42
N ILE A 270 1.74 10.97 -7.44
CA ILE A 270 1.06 10.29 -6.33
C ILE A 270 1.17 8.78 -6.58
N ILE A 271 1.53 8.01 -5.56
CA ILE A 271 1.60 6.54 -5.61
C ILE A 271 0.57 5.98 -4.65
N TRP A 272 -0.29 5.07 -5.11
CA TRP A 272 -1.30 4.39 -4.29
C TRP A 272 -1.00 2.90 -4.26
N ALA A 273 -0.63 2.36 -3.11
CA ALA A 273 -0.33 0.94 -2.95
C ALA A 273 -0.56 0.48 -1.50
N HIS A 274 -0.44 -0.83 -1.26
CA HIS A 274 -0.37 -1.36 0.11
C HIS A 274 0.84 -0.81 0.87
N ASN A 275 0.72 -0.58 2.19
CA ASN A 275 1.78 -0.05 3.06
C ASN A 275 3.12 -0.78 2.84
N GLY A 276 3.07 -2.10 2.78
CA GLY A 276 4.24 -2.97 2.60
C GLY A 276 5.02 -2.75 1.29
N HIS A 277 4.39 -2.16 0.26
CA HIS A 277 5.08 -1.78 -0.99
C HIS A 277 5.73 -0.41 -0.92
N LEU A 278 5.41 0.42 0.08
CA LEU A 278 5.81 1.83 0.14
C LEU A 278 6.87 2.12 1.20
N THR A 279 7.26 1.10 1.97
CA THR A 279 8.23 1.21 3.06
C THR A 279 9.58 1.75 2.59
N LYS A 280 10.16 2.70 3.31
CA LYS A 280 11.48 3.25 2.96
C LYS A 280 12.64 2.31 3.25
N ASP A 281 12.49 1.43 4.25
CA ASP A 281 13.48 0.45 4.64
C ASP A 281 13.06 -0.97 4.19
N GLU A 282 14.03 -1.88 4.16
CA GLU A 282 13.78 -3.27 3.83
C GLU A 282 13.09 -3.99 5.00
N ILE A 283 12.06 -4.75 4.69
CA ILE A 283 11.40 -5.63 5.66
C ILE A 283 11.85 -7.05 5.38
N HIS A 284 12.47 -7.70 6.37
CA HIS A 284 13.04 -9.05 6.25
C HIS A 284 14.05 -9.20 5.09
N ASN A 285 14.83 -8.16 4.79
CA ASN A 285 15.77 -8.09 3.65
C ASN A 285 15.09 -8.19 2.28
N TYR A 286 13.82 -7.80 2.20
CA TYR A 286 13.09 -7.65 0.94
C TYR A 286 12.91 -6.15 0.65
N PRO A 287 13.60 -5.58 -0.37
CA PRO A 287 13.36 -4.22 -0.80
C PRO A 287 11.97 -4.09 -1.42
N SER A 288 11.24 -3.07 -0.99
CA SER A 288 9.94 -2.71 -1.55
C SER A 288 10.10 -1.69 -2.67
N LEU A 289 9.00 -1.42 -3.38
CA LEU A 289 8.88 -0.30 -4.31
C LEU A 289 9.35 1.01 -3.62
N GLY A 290 8.94 1.22 -2.38
CA GLY A 290 9.33 2.36 -1.56
C GLY A 290 10.83 2.40 -1.24
N THR A 291 11.45 1.25 -0.97
CA THR A 291 12.90 1.18 -0.71
C THR A 291 13.68 1.65 -1.94
N HIS A 292 13.28 1.20 -3.13
CA HIS A 292 13.91 1.61 -4.39
C HIS A 292 13.70 3.10 -4.69
N LEU A 293 12.50 3.62 -4.45
CA LEU A 293 12.20 5.04 -4.67
C LEU A 293 12.91 5.93 -3.66
N TYR A 294 12.96 5.54 -2.38
CA TYR A 294 13.66 6.30 -1.35
C TYR A 294 15.16 6.34 -1.63
N LYS A 295 15.76 5.24 -2.07
CA LYS A 295 17.17 5.20 -2.50
C LYS A 295 17.46 6.18 -3.65
N ARG A 296 16.50 6.39 -4.56
CA ARG A 296 16.66 7.27 -5.73
C ARG A 296 16.34 8.74 -5.44
N TYR A 297 15.33 9.02 -4.63
CA TYR A 297 14.77 10.37 -4.45
C TYR A 297 14.98 10.95 -3.05
N GLY A 298 15.44 10.15 -2.08
CA GLY A 298 15.71 10.58 -0.71
C GLY A 298 14.51 11.28 -0.08
N SER A 299 14.75 12.48 0.48
CA SER A 299 13.74 13.28 1.17
C SER A 299 12.59 13.78 0.28
N LYS A 300 12.69 13.64 -1.05
CA LYS A 300 11.62 13.97 -2.01
C LYS A 300 10.55 12.87 -2.14
N TYR A 301 10.84 11.66 -1.65
CA TYR A 301 9.88 10.57 -1.51
C TYR A 301 9.29 10.59 -0.09
N TYR A 302 7.99 10.86 -0.01
CA TYR A 302 7.25 10.98 1.25
C TYR A 302 6.18 9.90 1.36
N VAL A 303 6.12 9.22 2.49
CA VAL A 303 5.23 8.06 2.69
C VAL A 303 4.21 8.35 3.79
N ILE A 304 2.95 8.38 3.39
CA ILE A 304 1.78 8.40 4.28
C ILE A 304 1.29 6.96 4.38
N GLY A 305 1.58 6.29 5.48
CA GLY A 305 0.98 4.99 5.80
C GLY A 305 -0.41 5.17 6.40
N THR A 306 -1.27 4.18 6.26
CA THR A 306 -2.52 4.11 7.05
C THR A 306 -2.43 3.00 8.08
N ASP A 307 -3.25 3.05 9.11
CA ASP A 307 -3.34 2.01 10.13
C ASP A 307 -4.76 1.92 10.69
N PHE A 308 -5.16 0.76 11.23
CA PHE A 308 -6.42 0.65 11.96
C PHE A 308 -6.36 -0.29 13.16
N ASN A 309 -7.19 -0.05 14.17
CA ASN A 309 -7.23 -0.89 15.38
C ASN A 309 -8.18 -2.08 15.27
N SER A 310 -9.43 -1.90 14.84
CA SER A 310 -10.37 -3.01 14.63
C SER A 310 -11.32 -2.73 13.48
N GLY A 311 -12.06 -3.74 13.03
CA GLY A 311 -13.09 -3.56 12.01
C GLY A 311 -13.04 -4.60 10.90
N GLU A 312 -13.84 -4.38 9.87
CA GLU A 312 -13.95 -5.29 8.73
C GLU A 312 -13.11 -4.84 7.54
N ALA A 313 -12.56 -5.80 6.81
CA ALA A 313 -11.99 -5.59 5.49
C ALA A 313 -12.41 -6.70 4.53
N TYR A 314 -12.42 -6.41 3.22
CA TYR A 314 -12.76 -7.41 2.21
C TYR A 314 -11.51 -8.16 1.74
N VAL A 315 -11.33 -9.40 2.20
CA VAL A 315 -10.12 -10.21 2.00
C VAL A 315 -10.47 -11.64 1.62
N ASN A 316 -9.48 -12.37 1.10
CA ASN A 316 -9.64 -13.80 0.88
C ASN A 316 -9.37 -14.58 2.18
N VAL A 317 -10.38 -15.27 2.69
CA VAL A 317 -10.39 -15.81 4.05
C VAL A 317 -9.89 -17.25 4.12
N PHE A 318 -8.98 -17.52 5.05
CA PHE A 318 -8.60 -18.90 5.39
C PHE A 318 -9.69 -19.60 6.20
N ILE A 319 -10.07 -20.82 5.81
CA ILE A 319 -10.92 -21.70 6.65
C ILE A 319 -10.18 -22.04 7.96
N ALA A 320 -8.93 -22.48 7.80
CA ALA A 320 -7.97 -22.78 8.85
C ALA A 320 -6.57 -22.86 8.23
N LYS A 321 -5.53 -22.91 9.05
CA LYS A 321 -4.16 -23.12 8.58
C LYS A 321 -4.09 -24.39 7.72
N ASN A 322 -3.51 -24.30 6.53
CA ASN A 322 -3.38 -25.38 5.54
C ASN A 322 -4.70 -25.92 4.96
N LYS A 323 -5.82 -25.22 5.10
CA LYS A 323 -7.09 -25.55 4.42
C LYS A 323 -7.31 -24.62 3.22
N PRO A 324 -8.19 -25.01 2.28
CA PRO A 324 -8.57 -24.15 1.17
C PRO A 324 -9.06 -22.78 1.65
N LEU A 325 -8.93 -21.78 0.79
CA LEU A 325 -9.50 -20.46 1.01
C LEU A 325 -11.02 -20.50 0.77
N LEU A 326 -11.79 -19.76 1.58
CA LEU A 326 -13.24 -19.59 1.39
C LEU A 326 -13.58 -18.67 0.22
N GLY A 327 -12.60 -17.92 -0.29
CA GLY A 327 -12.82 -16.85 -1.24
C GLY A 327 -12.86 -15.48 -0.59
N PHE A 328 -13.02 -14.46 -1.43
CA PHE A 328 -13.08 -13.07 -1.00
C PHE A 328 -14.43 -12.74 -0.35
N GLN A 329 -14.37 -12.21 0.87
CA GLN A 329 -15.54 -11.83 1.65
C GLN A 329 -15.15 -10.83 2.76
N PRO A 330 -16.10 -10.12 3.38
CA PRO A 330 -15.84 -9.37 4.61
C PRO A 330 -15.25 -10.26 5.71
N TYR A 331 -14.23 -9.77 6.39
CA TYR A 331 -13.60 -10.42 7.53
C TYR A 331 -13.32 -9.41 8.63
N TYR A 332 -13.72 -9.74 9.86
CA TYR A 332 -13.53 -8.88 11.02
C TYR A 332 -12.18 -9.13 11.69
N PHE A 333 -11.39 -8.08 11.83
CA PHE A 333 -10.15 -8.05 12.58
C PHE A 333 -10.38 -7.46 13.98
N GLY A 334 -10.01 -8.24 14.99
CA GLY A 334 -10.19 -7.87 16.39
C GLY A 334 -9.30 -6.70 16.83
N GLU A 335 -9.73 -6.06 17.92
CA GLU A 335 -8.99 -5.01 18.62
C GLU A 335 -7.60 -5.50 19.08
N VAL A 336 -6.62 -4.63 18.92
CA VAL A 336 -5.25 -4.89 19.35
C VAL A 336 -5.09 -4.61 20.84
N ARG A 337 -4.81 -5.66 21.62
CA ARG A 337 -4.74 -5.58 23.10
C ARG A 337 -3.34 -5.76 23.69
N SER A 338 -2.31 -5.90 22.84
CA SER A 338 -0.93 -6.14 23.28
C SER A 338 -0.04 -4.96 22.96
N ASN A 339 0.73 -4.50 23.96
CA ASN A 339 1.75 -3.45 23.83
C ASN A 339 2.95 -3.80 22.92
N LYS A 340 2.93 -4.97 22.28
CA LYS A 340 3.85 -5.36 21.19
C LYS A 340 3.47 -4.71 19.85
N TRP A 341 2.32 -4.07 19.79
CA TRP A 341 1.74 -3.46 18.60
C TRP A 341 1.63 -1.94 18.77
N TYR A 342 1.74 -1.20 17.68
CA TYR A 342 1.56 0.26 17.70
C TYR A 342 0.12 0.66 18.02
N GLU A 343 -0.84 -0.08 17.47
CA GLU A 343 -2.28 0.16 17.56
C GLU A 343 -2.77 0.10 19.02
N TYR A 344 -2.09 -0.67 19.88
CA TYR A 344 -2.36 -0.69 21.31
C TYR A 344 -2.21 0.69 21.94
N TYR A 345 -1.19 1.47 21.56
CA TYR A 345 -0.98 2.82 22.08
C TYR A 345 -1.90 3.82 21.37
N PHE A 346 -2.12 3.64 20.07
CA PHE A 346 -2.97 4.54 19.28
C PHE A 346 -4.43 4.49 19.71
N ASN A 347 -4.98 3.31 20.06
CA ASN A 347 -6.39 3.18 20.48
C ASN A 347 -6.71 3.84 21.84
N GLN A 348 -5.67 4.18 22.62
CA GLN A 348 -5.76 4.88 23.90
C GLN A 348 -5.60 6.39 23.79
N CYS A 349 -5.30 6.92 22.60
CA CYS A 349 -5.18 8.35 22.37
C CYS A 349 -6.53 9.08 22.46
N GLN A 350 -6.50 10.39 22.67
CA GLN A 350 -7.69 11.22 22.90
C GLN A 350 -8.63 11.30 21.68
N TYR A 351 -8.07 11.12 20.47
CA TYR A 351 -8.83 11.09 19.23
C TYR A 351 -8.91 9.66 18.70
N LYS A 352 -10.09 9.27 18.22
CA LYS A 352 -10.30 7.94 17.61
C LYS A 352 -9.70 7.83 16.21
N ASN A 353 -9.70 8.92 15.46
CA ASN A 353 -9.11 8.98 14.13
C ASN A 353 -8.17 10.18 14.09
N PHE A 354 -6.92 9.98 13.69
CA PHE A 354 -5.93 11.04 13.72
C PHE A 354 -4.80 10.84 12.72
N ILE A 355 -4.08 11.94 12.48
CA ILE A 355 -2.84 11.99 11.73
C ILE A 355 -1.69 12.14 12.72
N LEU A 356 -0.67 11.30 12.57
CA LEU A 356 0.61 11.40 13.26
C LEU A 356 1.69 11.76 12.23
N ASP A 357 2.23 12.97 12.31
CA ASP A 357 3.47 13.34 11.61
C ASP A 357 4.66 12.77 12.39
N ILE A 358 5.30 11.73 11.83
CA ILE A 358 6.38 11.02 12.51
C ILE A 358 7.62 11.90 12.65
N ASN A 359 7.92 12.70 11.62
CA ASN A 359 9.08 13.60 11.66
C ASN A 359 8.92 14.66 12.76
N ALA A 360 7.71 15.19 12.94
CA ALA A 360 7.41 16.10 14.04
C ALA A 360 7.44 15.40 15.41
N ALA A 361 6.84 14.21 15.51
CA ALA A 361 6.78 13.43 16.74
C ALA A 361 8.18 13.00 17.23
N SER A 362 9.08 12.62 16.31
CA SER A 362 10.46 12.22 16.61
C SER A 362 11.34 13.34 17.18
N LYS A 363 10.84 14.57 17.33
CA LYS A 363 11.52 15.63 18.10
C LYS A 363 11.43 15.40 19.62
N ASP A 364 10.41 14.67 20.09
CA ASP A 364 10.33 14.20 21.48
C ASP A 364 11.16 12.92 21.63
N ASN A 365 12.05 12.88 22.62
CA ASN A 365 12.98 11.74 22.80
C ASN A 365 12.26 10.41 23.06
N ALA A 366 11.17 10.43 23.83
CA ALA A 366 10.44 9.20 24.16
C ALA A 366 9.66 8.69 22.94
N LEU A 367 9.02 9.59 22.19
CA LEU A 367 8.36 9.22 20.93
C LEU A 367 9.36 8.76 19.87
N ASN A 368 10.53 9.39 19.78
CA ASN A 368 11.57 8.96 18.85
C ASN A 368 12.03 7.53 19.14
N GLN A 369 12.28 7.21 20.41
CA GLN A 369 12.65 5.85 20.82
C GLN A 369 11.53 4.85 20.51
N PHE A 370 10.27 5.20 20.83
CA PHE A 370 9.10 4.38 20.58
C PHE A 370 8.86 4.10 19.08
N LEU A 371 8.90 5.13 18.23
CA LEU A 371 8.66 5.00 16.79
C LEU A 371 9.84 4.33 16.05
N THR A 372 11.05 4.42 16.61
CA THR A 372 12.24 3.75 16.07
C THR A 372 12.33 2.28 16.47
N GLN A 373 11.79 1.91 17.64
CA GLN A 373 11.74 0.53 18.09
C GLN A 373 10.85 -0.31 17.17
N PRO A 374 11.32 -1.47 16.66
CA PRO A 374 10.48 -2.34 15.85
C PRO A 374 9.35 -3.00 16.67
N LEU A 375 8.11 -2.54 16.46
CA LEU A 375 6.88 -3.14 16.97
C LEU A 375 6.06 -3.74 15.82
N ILE A 376 4.98 -4.44 16.14
CA ILE A 376 4.06 -4.94 15.12
C ILE A 376 3.14 -3.79 14.71
N MET A 377 2.98 -3.61 13.40
CA MET A 377 1.97 -2.75 12.79
C MET A 377 1.03 -3.64 11.96
N ARG A 378 -0.26 -3.32 11.94
CA ARG A 378 -1.25 -3.99 11.12
C ARG A 378 -0.85 -3.86 9.66
N SER A 379 -0.95 -4.98 8.95
CA SER A 379 -0.52 -5.11 7.56
C SER A 379 -1.16 -6.34 6.97
N ILE A 380 -2.37 -6.17 6.44
CA ILE A 380 -3.23 -7.25 5.95
C ILE A 380 -3.27 -7.17 4.42
N GLY A 381 -2.61 -8.10 3.74
CA GLY A 381 -2.66 -8.17 2.28
C GLY A 381 -4.01 -8.66 1.74
N ALA A 382 -3.99 -9.30 0.57
CA ALA A 382 -5.19 -9.90 -0.02
C ALA A 382 -5.75 -11.11 0.75
N LEU A 383 -5.05 -11.58 1.78
CA LEU A 383 -5.40 -12.75 2.59
C LEU A 383 -5.72 -12.30 4.02
N SER A 384 -6.62 -13.01 4.70
CA SER A 384 -6.97 -12.72 6.11
C SER A 384 -5.82 -12.97 7.10
N SER A 385 -4.68 -13.52 6.65
CA SER A 385 -3.48 -13.73 7.46
C SER A 385 -2.22 -13.68 6.56
N PRO A 386 -1.08 -13.16 7.04
CA PRO A 386 -0.84 -12.55 8.36
C PRO A 386 -1.53 -11.18 8.51
N GLU A 387 -1.80 -10.80 9.76
CA GLU A 387 -2.52 -9.55 10.10
C GLU A 387 -1.60 -8.39 10.44
N GLY A 388 -0.31 -8.66 10.66
CA GLY A 388 0.65 -7.68 11.12
C GLY A 388 2.06 -7.98 10.66
N GLN A 389 2.86 -6.92 10.61
CA GLN A 389 4.24 -6.91 10.17
C GLN A 389 5.07 -6.20 11.22
N LYS A 390 6.16 -6.84 11.68
CA LYS A 390 7.11 -6.18 12.58
C LYS A 390 7.98 -5.23 11.79
N LEU A 391 8.00 -3.95 12.17
CA LEU A 391 8.76 -2.88 11.52
C LEU A 391 9.02 -1.71 12.48
N SER A 392 9.98 -0.86 12.15
CA SER A 392 10.12 0.46 12.78
C SER A 392 9.30 1.47 12.00
N MET A 393 8.38 2.17 12.67
CA MET A 393 7.49 3.12 12.04
C MET A 393 8.25 4.33 11.48
N SER A 394 9.18 4.92 12.24
CA SER A 394 9.96 6.10 11.82
C SER A 394 10.96 5.82 10.70
N LYS A 395 11.41 4.57 10.56
CA LYS A 395 12.27 4.18 9.43
C LYS A 395 11.50 3.98 8.13
N ASN A 396 10.19 3.74 8.19
CA ASN A 396 9.42 3.29 7.03
C ASN A 396 8.39 4.31 6.53
N PHE A 397 7.89 5.18 7.40
CA PHE A 397 6.83 6.14 7.10
C PHE A 397 7.21 7.53 7.59
N ASP A 398 6.71 8.58 6.91
CA ASP A 398 6.82 9.97 7.38
C ASP A 398 5.57 10.40 8.16
N MET A 399 4.44 9.79 7.85
CA MET A 399 3.15 10.11 8.43
C MET A 399 2.29 8.86 8.52
N ILE A 400 1.49 8.76 9.58
CA ILE A 400 0.47 7.72 9.75
C ILE A 400 -0.90 8.37 9.86
N VAL A 401 -1.83 7.86 9.06
CA VAL A 401 -3.27 8.07 9.20
C VAL A 401 -3.82 6.88 9.96
N TYR A 402 -4.18 7.09 11.23
CA TYR A 402 -4.74 6.05 12.08
C TYR A 402 -6.26 6.17 12.18
N ILE A 403 -6.94 5.03 12.07
CA ILE A 403 -8.39 4.90 12.10
C ILE A 403 -8.78 3.83 13.14
N ASP A 404 -9.56 4.18 14.16
CA ASP A 404 -9.87 3.19 15.23
C ASP A 404 -10.73 2.03 14.71
N LYS A 405 -11.72 2.34 13.85
CA LYS A 405 -12.70 1.38 13.33
C LYS A 405 -12.86 1.47 11.83
N THR A 406 -12.90 0.32 11.16
CA THR A 406 -13.12 0.21 9.72
C THR A 406 -14.31 -0.66 9.36
N THR A 407 -14.91 -0.40 8.19
CA THR A 407 -15.91 -1.27 7.57
C THR A 407 -15.45 -1.78 6.20
N SER A 408 -15.95 -2.94 5.79
CA SER A 408 -15.78 -3.44 4.43
C SER A 408 -16.62 -2.61 3.44
N ILE A 409 -16.17 -2.56 2.17
CA ILE A 409 -16.86 -1.85 1.06
C ILE A 409 -17.75 -2.82 0.29
#